data_AF-A0A1D8DX06-F1
#
_entry.id   AF-A0A1D8DX06-F1
#
_cell.length_a   1.000
_cell.length_b   1.000
_cell.length_c   1.000
_cell.angle_alpha   90.00
_cell.angle_beta   90.00
_cell.angle_gamma   90.00
#
_symmetry.space_group_name_H-M   'P 1'
#
loop_
_entity.id
_entity.type
_entity.pdbx_description
1 polymer ?
#
loop_
_entity_poly.entity_id
_entity_poly.type
_entity_poly.pdbx_seq_one_letter_code
_entity_poly.pdbx_strand_id
1 'polypeptide(L)'
;MQLERGFLHLEKLNLLDFLKVRREEVGLSQEEASRRMGVSSLTHYGHFERGTRAVQVEYIPPLANMLQVPVGMVLEKYFRHTYGGGEHSWIVDELYGPELEVAHKLRRLSEEEKKSIAVMVDLLLSKKN
;
A
#
# COMPACT_ATOMS: atom_id res chain seq x y z
N MET A 1 -9.56 2.96 17.71
CA MET A 1 -8.68 1.93 17.10
C MET A 1 -9.54 0.85 16.41
N GLN A 2 -10.32 1.22 15.40
CA GLN A 2 -11.35 0.35 14.79
C GLN A 2 -11.24 0.22 13.26
N LEU A 3 -10.39 1.04 12.61
CA LEU A 3 -10.20 1.04 11.16
C LEU A 3 -9.10 0.07 10.67
N GLU A 4 -8.16 -0.34 11.53
CA GLU A 4 -7.00 -1.14 11.09
C GLU A 4 -7.30 -2.64 10.86
N ARG A 5 -8.41 -3.18 11.38
CA ARG A 5 -8.76 -4.61 11.18
C ARG A 5 -9.54 -4.92 9.90
N GLY A 6 -10.01 -3.90 9.18
CA GLY A 6 -10.93 -4.08 8.05
C GLY A 6 -10.29 -4.46 6.71
N PHE A 7 -8.96 -4.36 6.58
CA PHE A 7 -8.30 -4.42 5.27
C PHE A 7 -7.16 -5.46 5.17
N LEU A 8 -6.99 -6.31 6.18
CA LEU A 8 -5.91 -7.31 6.25
C LEU A 8 -5.83 -8.21 5.00
N HIS A 9 -6.97 -8.59 4.42
CA HIS A 9 -7.01 -9.43 3.22
C HIS A 9 -6.52 -8.70 1.95
N LEU A 10 -6.59 -7.37 1.94
CA LEU A 10 -6.16 -6.53 0.81
C LEU A 10 -4.66 -6.24 0.83
N GLU A 11 -3.99 -6.36 1.98
CA GLU A 11 -2.57 -6.02 2.13
C GLU A 11 -1.68 -6.78 1.16
N LYS A 12 -1.94 -8.08 0.98
CA LYS A 12 -1.14 -8.97 0.13
C LYS A 12 -1.39 -8.83 -1.38
N LEU A 13 -2.42 -8.07 -1.78
CA LEU A 13 -2.75 -7.89 -3.19
C LEU A 13 -1.82 -6.87 -3.86
N ASN A 14 -1.39 -7.15 -5.09
CA ASN A 14 -0.76 -6.13 -5.93
C ASN A 14 -1.79 -5.03 -6.27
N LEU A 15 -1.33 -3.92 -6.85
CA LEU A 15 -2.20 -2.78 -7.15
C LEU A 15 -3.44 -3.18 -7.96
N LEU A 16 -3.29 -3.95 -9.03
CA LEU A 16 -4.40 -4.23 -9.96
C LEU A 16 -5.46 -5.12 -9.31
N ASP A 17 -5.04 -6.18 -8.63
CA ASP A 17 -5.93 -7.06 -7.88
C ASP A 17 -6.61 -6.33 -6.73
N PHE A 18 -5.87 -5.46 -6.03
CA PHE A 18 -6.41 -4.62 -4.98
C PHE A 18 -7.53 -3.71 -5.50
N LEU A 19 -7.32 -3.02 -6.61
CA LEU A 19 -8.32 -2.15 -7.22
C LEU A 19 -9.60 -2.93 -7.52
N LYS A 20 -9.45 -4.10 -8.16
CA LYS A 20 -10.57 -4.96 -8.54
C LYS A 20 -11.35 -5.50 -7.34
N VAL A 21 -10.66 -6.19 -6.43
CA VAL A 21 -11.28 -6.81 -5.26
C VAL A 21 -11.97 -5.75 -4.41
N ARG A 22 -11.29 -4.62 -4.15
CA ARG A 22 -11.88 -3.57 -3.31
C ARG A 22 -13.08 -2.91 -3.98
N ARG A 23 -13.06 -2.67 -5.30
CA ARG A 23 -14.22 -2.15 -6.04
C ARG A 23 -15.44 -3.07 -5.86
N GLU A 24 -15.23 -4.38 -5.99
CA GLU A 24 -16.31 -5.37 -5.86
C GLU A 24 -16.89 -5.39 -4.44
N GLU A 25 -16.05 -5.28 -3.42
CA GLU A 25 -16.48 -5.20 -2.02
C GLU A 25 -17.31 -3.95 -1.70
N VAL A 26 -17.00 -2.82 -2.32
CA VAL A 26 -17.82 -1.60 -2.18
C VAL A 26 -19.03 -1.57 -3.12
N GLY A 27 -19.28 -2.66 -3.85
CA GLY A 27 -20.47 -2.85 -4.67
C GLY A 27 -20.52 -1.99 -5.94
N LEU A 28 -19.36 -1.58 -6.47
CA LEU A 28 -19.30 -0.70 -7.64
C LEU A 28 -19.05 -1.51 -8.92
N SER A 29 -19.75 -1.14 -10.00
CA SER A 29 -19.36 -1.56 -11.35
C SER A 29 -18.12 -0.77 -11.81
N GLN A 30 -17.40 -1.27 -12.82
CA GLN A 30 -16.29 -0.50 -13.42
C GLN A 30 -16.76 0.85 -13.98
N GLU A 31 -17.98 0.89 -14.51
CA GLU A 31 -18.59 2.10 -15.04
C GLU A 31 -18.84 3.13 -13.93
N GLU A 32 -19.42 2.70 -12.82
CA GLU A 32 -19.66 3.56 -11.65
C GLU A 32 -18.35 4.02 -11.01
N ALA A 33 -17.34 3.14 -10.95
CA ALA A 33 -16.00 3.51 -10.49
C ALA A 33 -15.38 4.63 -11.33
N SER A 34 -15.45 4.53 -12.67
CA SER A 34 -15.01 5.59 -13.58
C SER A 34 -15.75 6.92 -13.31
N ARG A 35 -17.09 6.88 -13.15
CA ARG A 35 -17.88 8.07 -12.84
C ARG A 35 -17.47 8.71 -11.51
N ARG A 36 -17.32 7.92 -10.44
CA ARG A 36 -16.94 8.40 -9.10
C ARG A 36 -15.54 8.98 -9.02
N MET A 37 -14.63 8.51 -9.88
CA MET A 37 -13.30 9.10 -10.02
C MET A 37 -13.29 10.43 -10.76
N GLY A 38 -14.42 10.85 -11.36
CA GLY A 38 -14.48 12.06 -12.17
C GLY A 38 -13.75 11.96 -13.51
N VAL A 39 -13.45 10.73 -13.98
CA VAL A 39 -12.85 10.52 -15.30
C VAL A 39 -13.94 10.48 -16.37
N SER A 40 -13.77 11.29 -17.42
CA SER A 40 -14.79 11.58 -18.44
C SER A 40 -15.14 10.37 -19.34
N SER A 41 -14.46 9.24 -19.21
CA SER A 41 -14.66 8.03 -20.03
C SER A 41 -15.01 6.83 -19.15
N LEU A 42 -16.13 6.17 -19.48
CA LEU A 42 -16.67 4.99 -18.80
C LEU A 42 -15.68 3.82 -18.76
N THR A 43 -14.77 3.75 -19.75
CA THR A 43 -13.80 2.65 -19.95
C THR A 43 -12.49 2.82 -19.18
N HIS A 44 -12.22 3.99 -18.61
CA HIS A 44 -10.89 4.32 -18.09
C HIS A 44 -10.46 3.44 -16.92
N TYR A 45 -11.36 3.19 -15.97
CA TYR A 45 -11.06 2.37 -14.79
C TYR A 45 -10.76 0.90 -15.12
N GLY A 46 -11.54 0.29 -16.02
CA GLY A 46 -11.34 -1.11 -16.41
C GLY A 46 -9.97 -1.37 -17.07
N HIS A 47 -9.36 -0.34 -17.66
CA HIS A 47 -7.99 -0.45 -18.18
C HIS A 47 -6.94 -0.57 -17.10
N PHE A 48 -7.18 0.02 -15.92
CA PHE A 48 -6.30 -0.11 -14.76
C PHE A 48 -6.35 -1.53 -14.21
N GLU A 49 -7.54 -2.08 -13.95
CA GLU A 49 -7.67 -3.46 -13.43
C GLU A 49 -7.01 -4.51 -14.32
N ARG A 50 -7.05 -4.30 -15.65
CA ARG A 50 -6.42 -5.21 -16.61
C ARG A 50 -4.92 -4.95 -16.82
N GLY A 51 -4.38 -3.88 -16.25
CA GLY A 51 -2.99 -3.44 -16.49
C GLY A 51 -2.73 -2.92 -17.90
N THR A 52 -3.76 -2.77 -18.74
CA THR A 52 -3.62 -2.24 -20.12
C THR A 52 -3.29 -0.75 -20.15
N ARG A 53 -3.53 -0.03 -19.05
CA ARG A 53 -3.09 1.35 -18.86
C ARG A 53 -2.51 1.50 -17.46
N ALA A 54 -1.35 2.13 -17.36
CA ALA A 54 -0.76 2.46 -16.07
C ALA A 54 -1.63 3.49 -15.32
N VAL A 55 -1.81 3.27 -14.03
CA VAL A 55 -2.37 4.26 -13.11
C VAL A 55 -1.37 5.41 -13.02
N GLN A 56 -1.85 6.64 -13.12
CA GLN A 56 -1.02 7.84 -12.90
C GLN A 56 -1.19 8.31 -11.46
N VAL A 57 -0.17 8.99 -10.91
CA VAL A 57 -0.16 9.39 -9.50
C VAL A 57 -1.32 10.34 -9.15
N GLU A 58 -1.81 11.12 -10.10
CA GLU A 58 -2.94 12.05 -9.88
C GLU A 58 -4.26 11.30 -9.61
N TYR A 59 -4.36 10.02 -10.00
CA TYR A 59 -5.52 9.19 -9.73
C TYR A 59 -5.52 8.59 -8.32
N ILE A 60 -4.42 8.68 -7.56
CA ILE A 60 -4.34 8.04 -6.23
C ILE A 60 -5.39 8.58 -5.25
N PRO A 61 -5.57 9.91 -5.07
CA PRO A 61 -6.61 10.41 -4.17
C PRO A 61 -8.05 10.07 -4.64
N PRO A 62 -8.42 10.24 -5.93
CA PRO A 62 -9.72 9.81 -6.44
C PRO A 62 -9.98 8.31 -6.25
N LEU A 63 -8.97 7.46 -6.47
CA LEU A 63 -9.06 6.01 -6.26
C LEU A 63 -9.34 5.69 -4.79
N ALA A 64 -8.58 6.28 -3.87
CA ALA A 64 -8.76 6.06 -2.44
C ALA A 64 -10.15 6.46 -1.96
N ASN A 65 -10.66 7.60 -2.42
CA ASN A 65 -12.00 8.07 -2.09
C ASN A 65 -13.09 7.14 -2.62
N MET A 66 -12.99 6.74 -3.90
CA MET A 66 -13.95 5.84 -4.54
C MET A 66 -13.98 4.44 -3.90
N LEU A 67 -12.80 3.93 -3.51
CA LEU A 67 -12.65 2.63 -2.85
C LEU A 67 -12.90 2.65 -1.33
N GLN A 68 -13.12 3.84 -0.76
CA GLN A 68 -13.35 4.05 0.68
C GLN A 68 -12.23 3.44 1.54
N VAL A 69 -10.98 3.76 1.18
CA VAL A 69 -9.76 3.30 1.87
C VAL A 69 -8.85 4.50 2.18
N PRO A 70 -7.94 4.38 3.15
CA PRO A 70 -6.92 5.41 3.36
C PRO A 70 -6.06 5.63 2.11
N VAL A 71 -5.75 6.89 1.79
CA VAL A 71 -4.90 7.26 0.62
C VAL A 71 -3.55 6.54 0.66
N GLY A 72 -2.94 6.43 1.84
CA GLY A 72 -1.64 5.76 2.03
C GLY A 72 -1.64 4.31 1.55
N MET A 73 -2.77 3.59 1.66
CA MET A 73 -2.89 2.21 1.21
C MET A 73 -2.83 2.08 -0.32
N VAL A 74 -3.48 3.01 -1.02
CA VAL A 74 -3.43 3.06 -2.50
C VAL A 74 -2.04 3.53 -2.96
N LEU A 75 -1.48 4.52 -2.26
CA LEU A 75 -0.17 5.07 -2.56
C LEU A 75 0.93 4.01 -2.43
N GLU A 76 0.96 3.26 -1.32
CA GLU A 76 1.92 2.18 -1.12
C GLU A 76 1.84 1.14 -2.25
N LYS A 77 0.63 0.68 -2.58
CA LYS A 77 0.42 -0.29 -3.66
C LYS A 77 0.86 0.24 -5.02
N TYR A 78 0.62 1.53 -5.29
CA TYR A 78 1.11 2.19 -6.48
C TYR A 78 2.64 2.19 -6.54
N PHE A 79 3.33 2.59 -5.46
CA PHE A 79 4.79 2.60 -5.44
C PHE A 79 5.38 1.20 -5.61
N ARG A 80 4.84 0.19 -4.90
CA ARG A 80 5.27 -1.20 -5.04
C ARG A 80 5.06 -1.73 -6.45
N HIS A 81 3.94 -1.40 -7.10
CA HIS A 81 3.65 -1.84 -8.47
C HIS A 81 4.54 -1.15 -9.52
N THR A 82 4.74 0.16 -9.38
CA THR A 82 5.44 0.99 -10.37
C THR A 82 6.96 0.92 -10.24
N TYR A 83 7.46 0.86 -9.01
CA TYR A 83 8.90 0.95 -8.70
C TYR A 83 9.46 -0.29 -8.01
N GLY A 84 8.64 -1.26 -7.59
CA GLY A 84 9.11 -2.45 -6.87
C GLY A 84 9.91 -3.45 -7.71
N GLY A 85 10.15 -3.16 -8.99
CA GLY A 85 10.98 -3.97 -9.88
C GLY A 85 12.13 -3.15 -10.49
N GLY A 86 13.23 -3.84 -10.82
CA GLY A 86 14.36 -3.25 -11.53
C GLY A 86 15.18 -2.26 -10.69
N GLU A 87 15.78 -1.28 -11.38
CA GLU A 87 16.77 -0.33 -10.82
C GLU A 87 16.19 0.65 -9.80
N HIS A 88 14.86 0.74 -9.68
CA HIS A 88 14.18 1.69 -8.79
C HIS A 88 13.57 1.04 -7.54
N SER A 89 13.80 -0.27 -7.33
CA SER A 89 13.29 -1.03 -6.18
C SER A 89 13.65 -0.41 -4.83
N TRP A 90 14.84 0.19 -4.72
CA TRP A 90 15.31 0.88 -3.52
C TRP A 90 14.37 2.00 -3.04
N ILE A 91 13.60 2.64 -3.94
CA ILE A 91 12.63 3.68 -3.55
C ILE A 91 11.52 3.08 -2.68
N VAL A 92 11.11 1.86 -3.00
CA VAL A 92 10.09 1.14 -2.23
C VAL A 92 10.63 0.73 -0.87
N ASP A 93 11.89 0.31 -0.80
CA ASP A 93 12.53 -0.07 0.46
C ASP A 93 12.73 1.15 1.38
N GLU A 94 13.14 2.30 0.83
CA GLU A 94 13.28 3.54 1.59
C GLU A 94 11.94 4.04 2.15
N LEU A 95 10.87 3.97 1.35
CA LEU A 95 9.56 4.54 1.72
C LEU A 95 8.64 3.55 2.44
N TYR A 96 8.80 2.26 2.22
CA TYR A 96 7.89 1.20 2.70
C TYR A 96 8.62 -0.10 3.05
N GLY A 97 9.94 -0.05 3.26
CA GLY A 97 10.74 -1.19 3.67
C GLY A 97 10.53 -1.57 5.13
N PRO A 98 11.02 -2.75 5.52
CA PRO A 98 10.88 -3.28 6.88
C PRO A 98 11.52 -2.35 7.92
N GLU A 99 12.55 -1.59 7.57
CA GLU A 99 13.23 -0.65 8.45
C GLU A 99 12.32 0.49 8.90
N LEU A 100 11.54 1.07 7.99
CA LEU A 100 10.57 2.13 8.32
C LEU A 100 9.42 1.58 9.17
N GLU A 101 8.93 0.38 8.84
CA GLU A 101 7.90 -0.30 9.62
C GLU A 101 8.37 -0.56 11.06
N VAL A 102 9.60 -1.05 11.20
CA VAL A 102 10.26 -1.24 12.50
C VAL A 102 10.43 0.11 13.21
N ALA A 103 10.87 1.17 12.53
CA ALA A 103 11.01 2.50 13.13
C ALA A 103 9.68 3.05 13.68
N HIS A 104 8.57 2.86 12.95
CA HIS A 104 7.25 3.23 13.43
C HIS A 104 6.81 2.42 14.67
N LYS A 105 7.09 1.12 14.69
CA LYS A 105 6.84 0.27 15.86
C LYS A 105 7.69 0.71 17.06
N LEU A 106 8.98 0.94 16.86
CA LEU A 106 9.92 1.39 17.90
C LEU A 106 9.51 2.71 18.53
N ARG A 107 8.97 3.66 17.76
CA ARG A 107 8.48 4.95 18.29
C ARG A 107 7.38 4.81 19.34
N ARG A 108 6.62 3.71 19.33
CA ARG A 108 5.51 3.45 20.26
C ARG A 108 5.98 2.83 21.59
N LEU A 109 7.24 2.40 21.66
CA LEU A 109 7.80 1.72 22.83
C LEU A 109 8.45 2.71 23.79
N SER A 110 8.50 2.33 25.06
CA SER A 110 9.30 3.01 26.08
C SER A 110 10.80 2.85 25.85
N GLU A 111 11.61 3.69 26.50
CA GLU A 111 13.07 3.60 26.39
C GLU A 111 13.63 2.28 26.93
N GLU A 112 13.00 1.68 27.94
CA GLU A 112 13.41 0.38 28.50
C GLU A 112 13.17 -0.77 27.51
N GLU A 113 12.04 -0.75 26.82
CA GLU A 113 11.69 -1.72 25.78
C GLU A 113 12.61 -1.56 24.56
N LYS A 114 12.91 -0.32 24.14
CA LYS A 114 13.88 -0.05 23.06
C LYS A 114 15.28 -0.58 23.40
N LYS A 115 15.75 -0.39 24.63
CA LYS A 115 17.03 -0.96 25.10
C LYS A 115 17.02 -2.48 25.04
N SER A 116 15.92 -3.11 25.45
CA SER A 116 15.78 -4.57 25.38
C SER A 116 15.87 -5.08 23.94
N ILE A 117 15.25 -4.38 22.99
CA ILE A 117 15.35 -4.69 21.55
C ILE A 117 16.79 -4.51 21.06
N ALA A 118 17.48 -3.44 21.46
CA ALA A 118 18.88 -3.22 21.07
C ALA A 118 19.78 -4.40 21.50
N VAL A 119 19.62 -4.87 22.74
CA VAL A 119 20.34 -6.06 23.24
C VAL A 119 20.04 -7.31 22.42
N MET A 120 18.78 -7.52 22.02
CA MET A 120 18.40 -8.65 21.17
C MET A 120 19.07 -8.57 19.79
N VAL A 121 19.15 -7.38 19.19
CA VAL A 121 19.82 -7.17 17.90
C VAL A 121 21.31 -7.48 18.02
N ASP A 122 21.99 -6.97 19.05
CA ASP A 122 23.41 -7.23 19.31
C ASP A 122 23.70 -8.73 19.51
N LEU A 123 22.82 -9.42 20.23
CA LEU A 123 22.90 -10.88 20.40
C LEU A 123 22.74 -11.64 19.08
N LEU A 124 21.89 -11.17 18.16
CA LEU A 124 21.72 -11.81 16.85
C LEU A 124 22.93 -11.54 15.94
N LEU A 125 23.50 -10.35 15.99
CA LEU A 125 24.68 -9.98 15.21
C LEU A 125 25.93 -10.73 15.68
N SER A 126 26.10 -10.90 16.99
CA SER A 126 27.23 -11.64 17.56
C SER A 126 27.23 -13.14 17.23
N LYS A 127 26.07 -13.73 16.89
CA LYS A 127 25.94 -15.14 16.44
C LYS A 127 26.21 -15.35 14.95
N LYS A 128 26.30 -14.28 14.15
CA LYS A 128 26.60 -14.35 12.71
C LYS A 128 28.10 -14.33 12.40
N ASN A 129 28.92 -13.96 13.39
CA ASN A 129 30.38 -14.05 13.36
C ASN A 129 30.84 -15.34 14.04
#